data_AF-A0A2H0HR47-F1
#
_entry.id   AF-A0A2H0HR47-F1
#
_cell.length_a   1.000
_cell.length_b   1.000
_cell.length_c   1.000
_cell.angle_alpha   90.00
_cell.angle_beta   90.00
_cell.angle_gamma   90.00
#
_symmetry.space_group_name_H-M   'P 1'
#
loop_
_entity.id
_entity.type
_entity.pdbx_description
1 polymer ?
#
loop_
_entity_poly.entity_id
_entity_poly.type
_entity_poly.pdbx_seq_one_letter_code
_entity_poly.pdbx_strand_id
1 'polypeptide(L)'
;MKTRAASLVLLVGAVAAVNPAAQAIDRNDWDTISNVGALTLMGTALVVPTAKGDWEGLGQAALSVGSAGALAEVLKQTFPERRPDNSDNKSFPSGHSALSFASATTLHRRYGWQAGLPAYAVATLVGIGRERSNEHHWYDVVAGAALGTASGWLFTDAFNDKVRLVPWADSKGGGVIVAMTW
;
A
#
# COMPACT_ATOMS: atom_id res chain seq x y z
N MET A 1 29.12 -8.71 19.51
CA MET A 1 28.09 -7.95 20.25
C MET A 1 26.78 -8.02 19.48
N LYS A 2 25.76 -8.68 20.05
CA LYS A 2 24.43 -8.83 19.45
C LYS A 2 23.62 -7.57 19.76
N THR A 3 23.49 -6.65 18.81
CA THR A 3 22.53 -5.55 18.93
C THR A 3 21.15 -6.08 18.59
N ARG A 4 20.35 -6.30 19.65
CA ARG A 4 18.91 -6.43 19.55
C ARG A 4 18.36 -5.10 19.04
N ALA A 5 18.24 -4.93 17.73
CA ALA A 5 17.44 -3.87 17.12
C ALA A 5 15.96 -4.25 17.29
N ALA A 6 15.53 -4.29 18.54
CA ALA A 6 14.14 -4.36 18.90
C ALA A 6 13.51 -3.01 18.59
N SER A 7 12.38 -3.05 17.88
CA SER A 7 11.33 -2.05 18.01
C SER A 7 11.62 -0.66 17.44
N LEU A 8 11.81 -0.59 16.13
CA LEU A 8 11.35 0.59 15.36
C LEU A 8 10.22 0.16 14.43
N VAL A 9 9.22 -0.50 15.02
CA VAL A 9 7.86 -0.41 14.51
C VAL A 9 7.41 0.99 14.89
N LEU A 10 7.69 1.95 14.00
CA LEU A 10 6.97 3.21 13.95
C LEU A 10 5.53 2.84 13.56
N LEU A 11 4.79 2.34 14.56
CA LEU A 11 3.36 2.54 14.72
C LEU A 11 3.19 4.06 14.81
N VAL A 12 3.30 4.75 13.68
CA VAL A 12 2.83 6.13 13.59
C VAL A 12 1.32 6.01 13.65
N GLY A 13 0.83 6.07 14.88
CA GLY A 13 -0.58 6.07 15.20
C GLY A 13 -1.26 7.23 14.51
N ALA A 14 -1.82 6.96 13.34
CA ALA A 14 -2.81 7.82 12.71
C ALA A 14 -4.23 7.32 13.01
N VAL A 15 -4.43 6.71 14.18
CA VAL A 15 -5.76 6.40 14.75
C VAL A 15 -6.12 7.41 15.87
N ALA A 16 -5.22 8.36 16.18
CA ALA A 16 -5.43 9.36 17.22
C ALA A 16 -6.17 10.60 16.69
N ALA A 17 -7.39 10.42 16.21
CA ALA A 17 -8.36 11.51 16.09
C ALA A 17 -9.84 11.04 16.11
N VAL A 18 -10.13 9.77 16.40
CA VAL A 18 -11.52 9.35 16.60
C VAL A 18 -11.87 9.63 18.06
N ASN A 19 -12.53 10.76 18.30
CA ASN A 19 -13.17 11.07 19.59
C ASN A 19 -14.03 9.85 20.01
N PRO A 20 -13.88 9.28 21.22
CA PRO A 20 -14.66 8.13 21.65
C PRO A 20 -16.10 8.49 22.06
N ALA A 21 -16.57 9.70 21.75
CA ALA A 21 -17.99 10.02 21.88
C ALA A 21 -18.73 9.24 20.80
N ALA A 22 -19.69 8.42 21.20
CA ALA A 22 -20.52 7.54 20.38
C ALA A 22 -21.35 8.29 19.31
N GLN A 23 -20.69 8.93 18.35
CA GLN A 23 -21.26 9.51 17.15
C GLN A 23 -21.04 8.53 16.00
N ALA A 24 -22.07 8.32 15.18
CA ALA A 24 -21.94 7.49 14.00
C ALA A 24 -20.88 8.10 13.07
N ILE A 25 -19.86 7.30 12.71
CA ILE A 25 -18.83 7.71 11.75
C ILE A 25 -19.53 8.00 10.43
N ASP A 26 -19.52 9.26 10.01
CA ASP A 26 -20.19 9.69 8.78
C ASP A 26 -19.26 9.56 7.56
N ARG A 27 -19.77 9.89 6.37
CA ARG A 27 -19.00 9.78 5.12
C ARG A 27 -17.75 10.69 5.09
N ASN A 28 -17.80 11.85 5.74
CA ASN A 28 -16.71 12.82 5.76
C ASN A 28 -15.61 12.35 6.73
N ASP A 29 -16.01 11.72 7.83
CA ASP A 29 -15.08 11.05 8.75
C ASP A 29 -14.34 9.91 8.02
N TRP A 30 -15.06 9.08 7.24
CA TRP A 30 -14.45 8.01 6.44
C TRP A 30 -13.51 8.54 5.36
N ASP A 31 -13.85 9.64 4.70
CA ASP A 31 -12.95 10.31 3.76
C ASP A 31 -11.68 10.81 4.47
N THR A 32 -11.84 11.45 5.63
CA THR A 32 -10.70 11.94 6.43
C THR A 32 -9.80 10.79 6.89
N ILE A 33 -10.37 9.72 7.45
CA ILE A 33 -9.62 8.53 7.91
C ILE A 33 -8.84 7.93 6.74
N SER A 34 -9.47 7.79 5.58
CA SER A 34 -8.83 7.18 4.42
C SER A 34 -7.77 8.10 3.78
N ASN A 35 -7.94 9.42 3.79
CA ASN A 35 -6.93 10.40 3.36
C ASN A 35 -5.69 10.34 4.26
N VAL A 36 -5.91 10.43 5.57
CA VAL A 36 -4.85 10.41 6.58
C VAL A 36 -4.12 9.06 6.58
N GLY A 37 -4.87 7.95 6.49
CA GLY A 37 -4.30 6.60 6.43
C GLY A 37 -3.42 6.39 5.19
N ALA A 38 -3.87 6.84 4.02
CA ALA A 38 -3.10 6.75 2.79
C ALA A 38 -1.81 7.59 2.86
N LEU A 39 -1.92 8.85 3.31
CA LEU A 39 -0.78 9.74 3.46
C LEU A 39 0.23 9.19 4.47
N THR A 40 -0.26 8.62 5.57
CA THR A 40 0.57 8.02 6.61
C THR A 40 1.32 6.81 6.07
N LEU A 41 0.68 5.94 5.30
CA LEU A 41 1.34 4.79 4.66
C LEU A 41 2.40 5.22 3.66
N MET A 42 2.08 6.16 2.77
CA MET A 42 3.03 6.69 1.80
C MET A 42 4.22 7.36 2.51
N GLY A 43 3.95 8.20 3.51
CA GLY A 43 4.99 8.85 4.31
C GLY A 43 5.86 7.82 5.03
N THR A 44 5.27 6.79 5.62
CA THR A 44 6.00 5.71 6.31
C THR A 44 6.89 4.94 5.33
N ALA A 45 6.39 4.64 4.13
CA ALA A 45 7.16 3.95 3.09
C ALA A 45 8.39 4.75 2.63
N LEU A 46 8.38 6.09 2.75
CA LEU A 46 9.52 6.96 2.40
C LEU A 46 10.42 7.26 3.62
N VAL A 47 9.83 7.46 4.80
CA VAL A 47 10.56 7.81 6.03
C VAL A 47 11.32 6.61 6.59
N VAL A 48 10.75 5.40 6.59
CA VAL A 48 11.39 4.21 7.17
C VAL A 48 12.71 3.87 6.47
N PRO A 49 12.80 3.85 5.11
CA PRO A 49 14.08 3.67 4.44
C PRO A 49 15.09 4.76 4.78
N THR A 50 14.67 6.03 4.76
CA THR A 50 15.54 7.18 5.07
C THR A 50 16.12 7.08 6.49
N ALA A 51 15.28 6.72 7.48
CA ALA A 51 15.69 6.55 8.87
C ALA A 51 16.67 5.37 9.07
N LYS A 52 16.64 4.38 8.17
CA LYS A 52 17.57 3.23 8.17
C LYS A 52 18.80 3.42 7.28
N GLY A 53 18.94 4.57 6.60
CA GLY A 53 20.01 4.82 5.62
C GLY A 53 19.85 4.02 4.32
N ASP A 54 18.65 3.48 4.06
CA ASP A 54 18.31 2.62 2.92
C ASP A 54 17.84 3.46 1.73
N TRP A 55 18.77 4.16 1.08
CA TRP A 55 18.49 5.03 -0.07
C TRP A 55 17.94 4.28 -1.29
N GLU A 56 18.34 3.02 -1.45
CA GLU A 56 17.79 2.15 -2.48
C GLU A 56 16.33 1.80 -2.19
N GLY A 57 16.00 1.44 -0.94
CA GLY A 57 14.63 1.21 -0.50
C GLY A 57 13.74 2.44 -0.65
N LEU A 58 14.28 3.65 -0.42
CA LEU A 58 13.58 4.90 -0.70
C LEU A 58 13.27 5.05 -2.19
N GLY A 59 14.25 4.81 -3.05
CA GLY A 59 14.07 4.86 -4.50
C GLY A 59 13.03 3.86 -5.00
N GLN A 60 13.10 2.62 -4.50
CA GLN A 60 12.12 1.56 -4.81
C GLN A 60 10.72 1.90 -4.30
N ALA A 61 10.60 2.49 -3.12
CA ALA A 61 9.32 2.96 -2.57
C ALA A 61 8.73 4.09 -3.42
N ALA A 62 9.55 5.09 -3.76
CA ALA A 62 9.12 6.22 -4.60
C ALA A 62 8.69 5.74 -5.99
N LEU A 63 9.44 4.81 -6.59
CA LEU A 63 9.09 4.22 -7.89
C LEU A 63 7.80 3.40 -7.78
N SER A 64 7.67 2.50 -6.80
CA SER A 64 6.48 1.68 -6.58
C SER A 64 5.21 2.54 -6.40
N VAL A 65 5.26 3.52 -5.50
CA VAL A 65 4.12 4.41 -5.21
C VAL A 65 3.84 5.34 -6.40
N GLY A 66 4.88 5.91 -7.00
CA GLY A 66 4.76 6.79 -8.16
C GLY A 66 4.16 6.07 -9.38
N SER A 67 4.65 4.88 -9.70
CA SER A 67 4.12 4.05 -10.78
C SER A 67 2.68 3.62 -10.51
N ALA A 68 2.33 3.22 -9.28
CA ALA A 68 0.96 2.89 -8.93
C ALA A 68 0.00 4.08 -9.12
N GLY A 69 0.42 5.27 -8.66
CA GLY A 69 -0.36 6.50 -8.84
C GLY A 69 -0.53 6.89 -10.31
N ALA A 70 0.55 6.84 -11.08
CA ALA A 70 0.53 7.16 -12.51
C ALA A 70 -0.38 6.20 -13.28
N LEU A 71 -0.26 4.88 -13.04
CA LEU A 71 -1.11 3.88 -13.67
C LEU A 71 -2.58 4.04 -13.27
N ALA A 72 -2.86 4.33 -12.00
CA ALA A 72 -4.23 4.58 -11.55
C ALA A 72 -4.84 5.81 -12.25
N GLU A 73 -4.09 6.90 -12.42
CA GLU A 73 -4.58 8.09 -13.12
C GLU A 73 -4.82 7.84 -14.61
N VAL A 74 -3.91 7.11 -15.28
CA VAL A 74 -4.10 6.70 -16.68
C VAL A 74 -5.36 5.84 -16.84
N LEU A 75 -5.57 4.88 -15.95
CA LEU A 75 -6.75 4.03 -15.98
C LEU A 75 -8.03 4.81 -15.71
N LYS A 76 -8.02 5.76 -14.76
CA LYS A 76 -9.16 6.67 -14.50
C LYS A 76 -9.57 7.48 -15.73
N GLN A 77 -8.61 7.90 -16.54
CA GLN A 77 -8.91 8.64 -17.77
C GLN A 77 -9.36 7.73 -18.91
N THR A 78 -8.96 6.46 -18.89
CA THR A 78 -9.29 5.48 -19.93
C THR A 78 -10.66 4.83 -19.70
N PHE A 79 -11.02 4.59 -18.43
CA PHE A 79 -12.26 3.95 -18.01
C PHE A 79 -13.10 4.91 -17.16
N PRO A 80 -13.80 5.86 -17.79
CA PRO A 80 -14.63 6.81 -17.07
C PRO A 80 -15.78 6.06 -16.39
N GLU A 81 -15.86 6.19 -15.08
CA GLU A 81 -16.86 5.53 -14.25
C GLU A 81 -17.44 6.48 -13.20
N ARG A 82 -18.78 6.51 -13.12
CA ARG A 82 -19.51 7.41 -12.22
C ARG A 82 -19.30 7.01 -10.76
N ARG A 83 -18.88 7.97 -9.93
CA ARG A 83 -18.75 7.76 -8.48
C ARG A 83 -20.12 7.57 -7.80
N PRO A 84 -20.20 6.79 -6.71
CA PRO A 84 -21.45 6.60 -5.96
C PRO A 84 -22.07 7.90 -5.41
N ASP A 85 -21.23 8.87 -5.05
CA ASP A 85 -21.64 10.20 -4.56
C ASP A 85 -22.11 11.17 -5.66
N ASN A 86 -22.01 10.78 -6.94
CA ASN A 86 -22.30 11.63 -8.09
C ASN A 86 -21.39 12.88 -8.23
N SER A 87 -20.17 12.88 -7.71
CA SER A 87 -19.26 14.03 -7.89
C SER A 87 -18.63 14.06 -9.29
N ASP A 88 -18.03 12.96 -9.76
CA ASP A 88 -17.37 12.89 -11.08
C ASP A 88 -17.48 11.51 -11.77
N ASN A 89 -16.82 11.35 -12.92
CA ASN A 89 -16.71 10.10 -13.69
C ASN A 89 -15.30 9.47 -13.60
N LYS A 90 -14.60 9.67 -12.49
CA LYS A 90 -13.25 9.16 -12.26
C LYS A 90 -13.21 8.19 -11.08
N SER A 91 -14.17 7.28 -10.99
CA SER A 91 -14.19 6.28 -9.91
C SER A 91 -13.13 5.19 -10.10
N PHE A 92 -13.16 4.45 -11.21
CA PHE A 92 -12.26 3.32 -11.40
C PHE A 92 -10.86 3.71 -11.88
N PRO A 93 -9.77 3.12 -11.33
CA PRO A 93 -9.66 2.43 -10.04
C PRO A 93 -9.46 3.43 -8.88
N SER A 94 -9.55 2.97 -7.63
CA SER A 94 -9.28 3.83 -6.47
C SER A 94 -7.78 4.15 -6.32
N GLY A 95 -7.42 5.43 -6.49
CA GLY A 95 -6.05 5.91 -6.34
C GLY A 95 -5.53 5.78 -4.90
N HIS A 96 -6.37 6.10 -3.91
CA HIS A 96 -6.02 5.93 -2.49
C HIS A 96 -5.73 4.47 -2.13
N SER A 97 -6.51 3.54 -2.67
CA SER A 97 -6.26 2.11 -2.52
C SER A 97 -4.94 1.72 -3.19
N ALA A 98 -4.71 2.12 -4.45
CA ALA A 98 -3.48 1.84 -5.18
C ALA A 98 -2.21 2.32 -4.46
N LEU A 99 -2.20 3.58 -4.01
CA LEU A 99 -1.06 4.16 -3.30
C LEU A 99 -0.82 3.49 -1.94
N SER A 100 -1.88 3.17 -1.21
CA SER A 100 -1.80 2.52 0.10
C SER A 100 -1.28 1.08 0.01
N PHE A 101 -1.81 0.30 -0.93
CA PHE A 101 -1.37 -1.08 -1.15
C PHE A 101 0.03 -1.15 -1.78
N ALA A 102 0.43 -0.19 -2.61
CA ALA A 102 1.81 -0.06 -3.08
C ALA A 102 2.77 0.20 -1.91
N SER A 103 2.44 1.17 -1.05
CA SER A 103 3.22 1.52 0.15
C SER A 103 3.33 0.33 1.12
N ALA A 104 2.22 -0.34 1.41
CA ALA A 104 2.18 -1.51 2.28
C ALA A 104 2.98 -2.69 1.70
N THR A 105 2.87 -2.94 0.39
CA THR A 105 3.62 -3.99 -0.28
C THR A 105 5.11 -3.71 -0.28
N THR A 106 5.52 -2.46 -0.53
CA THR A 106 6.93 -2.07 -0.42
C THR A 106 7.47 -2.28 0.98
N LEU A 107 6.75 -1.85 2.03
CA LEU A 107 7.15 -2.08 3.42
C LEU A 107 7.24 -3.58 3.76
N HIS A 108 6.29 -4.38 3.26
CA HIS A 108 6.30 -5.83 3.42
C HIS A 108 7.52 -6.47 2.74
N ARG A 109 7.76 -6.14 1.47
CA ARG A 109 8.86 -6.74 0.70
C ARG A 109 10.22 -6.33 1.25
N ARG A 110 10.40 -5.04 1.57
CA ARG A 110 11.68 -4.51 2.04
C ARG A 110 11.97 -4.92 3.48
N TYR A 111 11.01 -4.76 4.41
CA TYR A 111 11.26 -4.95 5.85
C TYR A 111 10.60 -6.18 6.48
N GLY A 112 9.95 -7.02 5.66
CA GLY A 112 9.34 -8.27 6.09
C GLY A 112 7.93 -8.10 6.67
N TRP A 113 7.33 -9.23 7.02
CA TRP A 113 5.92 -9.33 7.44
C TRP A 113 5.59 -8.50 8.68
N GLN A 114 6.56 -8.23 9.55
CA GLN A 114 6.36 -7.44 10.77
C GLN A 114 6.02 -5.97 10.46
N ALA A 115 6.57 -5.43 9.36
CA ALA A 115 6.20 -4.11 8.84
C ALA A 115 5.01 -4.20 7.87
N GLY A 116 4.95 -5.28 7.09
CA GLY A 116 3.90 -5.49 6.08
C GLY A 116 2.51 -5.69 6.66
N LEU A 117 2.35 -6.55 7.67
CA LEU A 117 1.05 -6.90 8.26
C LEU A 117 0.30 -5.68 8.83
N PRO A 118 0.91 -4.82 9.69
CA PRO A 118 0.23 -3.60 10.13
C PRO A 118 -0.01 -2.62 8.97
N ALA A 119 0.90 -2.55 7.98
CA ALA A 119 0.71 -1.68 6.83
C ALA A 119 -0.48 -2.11 5.95
N TYR A 120 -0.66 -3.41 5.71
CA TYR A 120 -1.83 -3.93 4.99
C TYR A 120 -3.13 -3.73 5.77
N ALA A 121 -3.09 -3.82 7.11
CA ALA A 121 -4.26 -3.52 7.93
C ALA A 121 -4.71 -2.07 7.73
N VAL A 122 -3.78 -1.12 7.76
CA VAL A 122 -4.07 0.30 7.48
C VAL A 122 -4.53 0.49 6.04
N ALA A 123 -3.89 -0.17 5.05
CA ALA A 123 -4.29 -0.07 3.65
C ALA A 123 -5.71 -0.59 3.41
N THR A 124 -6.10 -1.65 4.12
CA THR A 124 -7.46 -2.19 4.09
C THR A 124 -8.45 -1.21 4.71
N LEU A 125 -8.11 -0.56 5.84
CA LEU A 125 -8.94 0.48 6.43
C LEU A 125 -9.12 1.68 5.50
N VAL A 126 -8.08 2.09 4.76
CA VAL A 126 -8.19 3.12 3.72
C VAL A 126 -9.19 2.68 2.65
N GLY A 127 -9.09 1.44 2.17
CA GLY A 127 -10.02 0.89 1.18
C GLY A 127 -11.48 0.89 1.65
N ILE A 128 -11.72 0.44 2.89
CA ILE A 128 -13.06 0.49 3.51
C ILE A 128 -13.55 1.93 3.61
N GLY A 129 -12.69 2.86 4.02
CA GLY A 129 -13.06 4.28 4.08
C GLY A 129 -13.49 4.85 2.74
N ARG A 130 -12.88 4.44 1.63
CA ARG A 130 -13.24 4.90 0.27
C ARG A 130 -14.60 4.38 -0.21
N GLU A 131 -14.95 3.16 0.17
CA GLU A 131 -16.29 2.62 -0.06
C GLU A 131 -17.31 3.36 0.82
N ARG A 132 -17.02 3.49 2.12
CA ARG A 132 -17.93 4.10 3.11
C ARG A 132 -18.13 5.61 2.93
N SER A 133 -17.17 6.31 2.33
CA SER A 133 -17.31 7.71 1.95
C SER A 133 -18.10 7.91 0.66
N ASN A 134 -18.54 6.83 -0.01
CA ASN A 134 -19.21 6.84 -1.33
C ASN A 134 -18.37 7.43 -2.48
N GLU A 135 -17.05 7.47 -2.31
CA GLU A 135 -16.12 7.94 -3.35
C GLU A 135 -15.86 6.86 -4.41
N HIS A 136 -15.89 5.60 -3.99
CA HIS A 136 -15.56 4.45 -4.83
C HIS A 136 -16.49 3.27 -4.57
N HIS A 137 -16.78 2.50 -5.61
CA HIS A 137 -17.39 1.20 -5.45
C HIS A 137 -16.38 0.20 -4.87
N TRP A 138 -16.86 -0.86 -4.24
CA TRP A 138 -15.98 -1.89 -3.65
C TRP A 138 -15.01 -2.50 -4.67
N TYR A 139 -15.40 -2.63 -5.94
CA TYR A 139 -14.53 -3.17 -6.99
C TYR A 139 -13.45 -2.18 -7.44
N ASP A 140 -13.69 -0.87 -7.37
CA ASP A 140 -12.66 0.14 -7.62
C ASP A 140 -11.55 0.06 -6.57
N VAL A 141 -11.95 -0.20 -5.32
CA VAL A 141 -11.03 -0.40 -4.19
C VAL A 141 -10.21 -1.65 -4.38
N VAL A 142 -10.83 -2.77 -4.77
CA VAL A 142 -10.14 -4.04 -5.05
C VAL A 142 -9.19 -3.92 -6.24
N ALA A 143 -9.61 -3.27 -7.33
CA ALA A 143 -8.77 -3.04 -8.50
C ALA A 143 -7.57 -2.14 -8.15
N GLY A 144 -7.80 -1.08 -7.37
CA GLY A 144 -6.73 -0.24 -6.84
C GLY A 144 -5.76 -1.04 -5.98
N ALA A 145 -6.26 -1.87 -5.07
CA ALA A 145 -5.43 -2.70 -4.21
C ALA A 145 -4.54 -3.67 -5.01
N ALA A 146 -5.13 -4.35 -6.00
CA ALA A 146 -4.40 -5.25 -6.89
C ALA A 146 -3.30 -4.51 -7.69
N LEU A 147 -3.62 -3.34 -8.24
CA LEU A 147 -2.66 -2.50 -8.95
C LEU A 147 -1.51 -2.06 -8.04
N GLY A 148 -1.83 -1.56 -6.85
CA GLY A 148 -0.84 -1.14 -5.86
C GLY A 148 0.09 -2.28 -5.45
N THR A 149 -0.48 -3.44 -5.11
CA THR A 149 0.30 -4.63 -4.76
C THR A 149 1.16 -5.10 -5.93
N ALA A 150 0.64 -5.12 -7.15
CA ALA A 150 1.44 -5.46 -8.34
C ALA A 150 2.62 -4.50 -8.52
N SER A 151 2.41 -3.19 -8.38
CA SER A 151 3.48 -2.19 -8.45
C SER A 151 4.55 -2.42 -7.39
N GLY A 152 4.15 -2.66 -6.12
CA GLY A 152 5.09 -2.97 -5.05
C GLY A 152 5.87 -4.27 -5.27
N TRP A 153 5.26 -5.28 -5.89
CA TRP A 153 5.96 -6.49 -6.30
C TRP A 153 6.90 -6.26 -7.49
N LEU A 154 6.57 -5.38 -8.42
CA LEU A 154 7.41 -5.16 -9.58
C LEU A 154 8.65 -4.31 -9.25
N PHE A 155 8.49 -3.31 -8.38
CA PHE A 155 9.52 -2.28 -8.15
C PHE A 155 10.25 -2.37 -6.81
N THR A 156 9.87 -3.28 -5.90
CA THR A 156 10.54 -3.43 -4.58
C THR A 156 11.20 -4.78 -4.42
N ASP A 157 12.51 -4.79 -4.13
CA ASP A 157 13.30 -5.96 -3.74
C ASP A 157 13.45 -6.04 -2.20
N ALA A 158 13.74 -7.24 -1.69
CA ALA A 158 13.93 -7.46 -0.25
C ALA A 158 15.21 -6.77 0.27
N PHE A 159 15.18 -6.22 1.50
CA PHE A 159 16.35 -5.55 2.12
C PHE A 159 17.46 -6.53 2.51
N ASN A 160 17.14 -7.81 2.63
CA ASN A 160 18.09 -8.88 2.90
C ASN A 160 17.88 -9.96 1.84
N ASP A 161 18.73 -9.90 0.83
CA ASP A 161 18.71 -10.65 -0.43
C ASP A 161 19.48 -11.97 -0.35
N LYS A 162 19.84 -12.41 0.87
CA LYS A 162 20.45 -13.72 1.14
C LYS A 162 19.63 -14.90 0.67
N VAL A 163 18.32 -14.75 0.52
CA VAL A 163 17.43 -15.79 0.01
C VAL A 163 16.42 -15.17 -0.95
N ARG A 164 16.54 -15.50 -2.23
CA ARG A 164 15.58 -15.13 -3.29
C ARG A 164 14.77 -16.35 -3.70
N LEU A 165 13.45 -16.20 -3.77
CA LEU A 165 12.53 -17.20 -4.29
C LEU A 165 11.99 -16.71 -5.63
N VAL A 166 12.24 -17.47 -6.70
CA VAL A 166 11.75 -17.16 -8.05
C VAL A 166 10.79 -18.27 -8.48
N PRO A 167 9.47 -18.06 -8.41
CA PRO A 167 8.51 -19.00 -8.97
C PRO A 167 8.58 -18.96 -10.50
N TRP A 168 8.45 -20.11 -11.14
CA TRP A 168 8.29 -20.21 -12.60
C TRP A 168 7.22 -21.24 -12.94
N ALA A 169 6.51 -21.01 -14.04
CA ALA A 169 5.48 -21.90 -14.54
C ALA A 169 5.56 -21.97 -16.07
N ASP A 170 5.38 -23.17 -16.60
CA ASP A 170 5.30 -23.50 -18.03
C ASP A 170 4.08 -24.41 -18.28
N SER A 171 3.72 -24.59 -19.54
CA SER A 171 2.71 -25.50 -20.08
C SER A 171 2.75 -26.94 -19.54
N LYS A 172 3.86 -27.37 -18.93
CA LYS A 172 4.07 -28.72 -18.38
C LYS A 172 4.16 -28.77 -16.85
N GLY A 173 4.11 -27.64 -16.15
CA GLY A 173 4.21 -27.59 -14.69
C GLY A 173 4.79 -26.29 -14.16
N GLY A 174 5.03 -26.21 -12.85
CA GLY A 174 5.66 -25.06 -12.22
C GLY A 174 6.53 -25.46 -11.03
N GLY A 175 7.39 -24.54 -10.60
CA GLY A 175 8.31 -24.73 -9.50
C GLY A 175 8.76 -23.41 -8.89
N VAL A 176 9.66 -23.49 -7.90
CA VAL A 176 10.27 -22.34 -7.24
C VAL A 176 11.78 -22.55 -7.21
N ILE A 177 12.52 -21.56 -7.71
CA ILE A 177 13.98 -21.50 -7.59
C ILE A 177 14.31 -20.79 -6.27
N VAL A 178 15.18 -21.40 -5.47
CA VAL A 178 15.75 -20.78 -4.28
C VAL A 178 17.19 -20.40 -4.58
N ALA A 179 17.50 -19.12 -4.62
CA ALA A 179 18.86 -18.61 -4.73
C ALA A 179 19.31 -18.11 -3.36
N MET A 180 20.45 -18.59 -2.86
CA MET A 180 21.03 -18.12 -1.61
C MET A 180 22.41 -17.51 -1.86
N THR A 181 22.67 -16.34 -1.27
CA THR A 181 23.97 -15.66 -1.31
C THR A 181 24.55 -15.60 0.10
N TRP A 182 25.78 -16.08 0.25
CA TRP A 182 26.54 -16.16 1.51
C TRP A 182 27.72 -15.22 1.52
#